data_AF-A0AAP8T2A8-F1
#
_entry.id   AF-A0AAP8T2A8-F1
#
_cell.length_a   1.000
_cell.length_b   1.000
_cell.length_c   1.000
_cell.angle_alpha   90.00
_cell.angle_beta   90.00
_cell.angle_gamma   90.00
#
_symmetry.space_group_name_H-M   'P 1'
#
loop_
_entity.id
_entity.type
_entity.pdbx_description
1 polymer ?
#
loop_
_entity_poly.entity_id
_entity_poly.type
_entity_poly.pdbx_seq_one_letter_code
_entity_poly.pdbx_strand_id
1 'polypeptide(L)'
;MKSSPLNSEKFDTSRANEYGRQSRIALAGYDACQDLAACMLAASLGTARSAKILVVGAGGTAQEIVAMAKLEPGWRFTAVDPS
;
A
#
# COMPACT_ATOMS: atom_id res chain seq x y z
N MET A 1 -9.76 -29.22 -21.21
CA MET A 1 -9.49 -28.08 -20.30
C MET A 1 -8.00 -27.81 -20.34
N LYS A 2 -7.57 -26.71 -20.97
CA LYS A 2 -6.18 -26.23 -20.85
C LYS A 2 -6.19 -25.17 -19.75
N SER A 3 -5.44 -25.42 -18.68
CA SER A 3 -5.16 -24.43 -17.64
C SER A 3 -4.33 -23.31 -18.24
N SER A 4 -4.87 -22.09 -18.28
CA SER A 4 -4.10 -20.89 -18.61
C SER A 4 -2.99 -20.69 -17.56
N PRO A 5 -1.79 -20.22 -17.93
CA PRO A 5 -0.76 -19.89 -16.96
C PRO A 5 -1.26 -18.77 -16.03
N LEU A 6 -0.96 -18.89 -14.74
CA LEU A 6 -1.21 -17.84 -13.76
C LEU A 6 -0.45 -16.58 -14.19
N ASN A 7 -1.19 -15.49 -14.34
CA ASN A 7 -0.85 -14.30 -15.10
C ASN A 7 0.02 -13.32 -14.30
N SER A 8 1.07 -13.79 -13.60
CA SER A 8 2.00 -12.93 -12.85
C SER A 8 2.79 -11.98 -13.76
N GLU A 9 2.78 -12.20 -15.09
CA GLU A 9 3.36 -11.25 -16.06
C GLU A 9 2.57 -9.93 -16.20
N LYS A 10 1.42 -9.76 -15.53
CA LYS A 10 0.57 -8.56 -15.72
C LYS A 10 1.05 -7.30 -14.99
N PHE A 11 1.90 -7.40 -13.97
CA PHE A 11 2.27 -6.24 -13.16
C PHE A 11 3.73 -6.29 -12.69
N ASP A 12 4.64 -6.10 -13.64
CA ASP A 12 6.07 -6.00 -13.39
C ASP A 12 6.48 -4.66 -12.74
N THR A 13 7.78 -4.51 -12.46
CA THR A 13 8.37 -3.28 -11.91
C THR A 13 8.07 -2.04 -12.77
N SER A 14 8.03 -2.18 -14.10
CA SER A 14 7.73 -1.07 -15.00
C SER A 14 6.30 -0.57 -14.78
N ARG A 15 5.34 -1.49 -14.71
CA ARG A 15 3.94 -1.19 -14.40
C ARG A 15 3.73 -0.67 -12.99
N ALA A 16 4.45 -1.17 -12.01
CA ALA A 16 4.40 -0.62 -10.65
C ALA A 16 4.88 0.84 -10.60
N ASN A 17 5.97 1.16 -11.29
CA ASN A 17 6.47 2.54 -11.41
C ASN A 17 5.48 3.45 -12.14
N GLU A 18 4.88 2.96 -13.22
CA GLU A 18 3.87 3.72 -13.95
C GLU A 18 2.61 3.94 -13.10
N TYR A 19 2.12 2.92 -12.41
CA TYR A 19 1.02 3.03 -11.46
C TYR A 19 1.29 4.10 -10.40
N GLY A 20 2.50 4.13 -9.83
CA GLY A 20 2.89 5.15 -8.85
C GLY A 20 2.77 6.58 -9.38
N ARG A 21 3.08 6.81 -10.67
CA ARG A 21 2.92 8.14 -11.30
C ARG A 21 1.47 8.41 -11.70
N GLN A 22 0.85 7.49 -12.43
CA GLN A 22 -0.49 7.68 -13.00
C GLN A 22 -1.56 7.80 -11.93
N SER A 23 -1.43 7.12 -10.79
CA SER A 23 -2.40 7.23 -9.71
C SER A 23 -2.51 8.66 -9.17
N ARG A 24 -1.39 9.42 -9.13
CA ARG A 24 -1.37 10.83 -8.70
C ARG A 24 -1.93 11.79 -9.74
N ILE A 25 -1.78 11.44 -11.02
CA ILE A 25 -2.34 12.21 -12.14
C ILE A 25 -3.85 11.98 -12.20
N ALA A 26 -4.28 10.71 -12.07
CA ALA A 26 -5.67 10.30 -12.21
C ALA A 26 -6.54 10.63 -11.00
N LEU A 27 -5.98 10.59 -9.78
CA LEU A 27 -6.70 10.91 -8.55
C LEU A 27 -6.07 12.13 -7.87
N ALA A 28 -6.73 13.28 -8.00
CA ALA A 28 -6.39 14.45 -7.22
C ALA A 28 -6.46 14.13 -5.72
N GLY A 29 -5.41 14.48 -4.97
CA GLY A 29 -5.33 14.18 -3.54
C GLY A 29 -4.95 12.74 -3.21
N TYR A 30 -4.46 11.93 -4.17
CA TYR A 30 -4.02 10.55 -3.91
C TYR A 30 -3.15 10.42 -2.65
N ASP A 31 -2.10 11.25 -2.51
CA ASP A 31 -1.22 11.21 -1.34
C ASP A 31 -1.93 11.63 -0.05
N ALA A 32 -2.81 12.64 -0.11
CA ALA A 32 -3.61 13.07 1.04
C ALA A 32 -4.58 11.98 1.52
N CYS A 33 -5.11 11.15 0.61
CA CYS A 33 -5.90 9.98 0.98
C CYS A 33 -5.08 8.94 1.75
N GLN A 34 -3.80 8.75 1.41
CA GLN A 34 -2.91 7.84 2.12
C GLN A 34 -2.59 8.35 3.53
N ASP A 35 -2.31 9.65 3.65
CA ASP A 35 -2.09 10.29 4.96
C ASP A 35 -3.35 10.24 5.82
N LEU A 36 -4.53 10.49 5.24
CA LEU A 36 -5.80 10.39 5.93
C LEU A 36 -6.06 8.96 6.43
N ALA A 37 -5.82 7.95 5.58
CA ALA A 37 -5.97 6.55 5.97
C ALA A 37 -5.04 6.19 7.15
N ALA A 38 -3.79 6.66 7.12
CA ALA A 38 -2.86 6.47 8.23
C ALA A 38 -3.36 7.10 9.53
N CYS A 39 -3.83 8.36 9.47
CA CYS A 39 -4.41 9.06 10.62
C CYS A 39 -5.64 8.35 11.18
N MET A 40 -6.55 7.89 10.31
CA MET A 40 -7.74 7.16 10.72
C MET A 40 -7.40 5.84 11.42
N LEU A 41 -6.43 5.08 10.88
CA LEU A 41 -5.99 3.84 11.51
C LEU A 41 -5.32 4.11 12.86
N ALA A 42 -4.42 5.11 12.94
CA ALA A 42 -3.77 5.48 14.19
C ALA A 42 -4.79 5.88 15.27
N ALA A 43 -5.77 6.72 14.90
CA ALA A 43 -6.86 7.10 15.79
C ALA A 43 -7.69 5.89 16.25
N SER A 44 -7.93 4.91 15.38
CA SER A 44 -8.69 3.70 15.72
C SER A 44 -7.94 2.75 16.66
N LEU A 45 -6.60 2.72 16.60
CA LEU A 45 -5.74 1.91 17.46
C LEU A 45 -5.45 2.58 18.82
N GLY A 46 -5.77 3.86 18.97
CA GLY A 46 -5.68 4.60 20.23
C GLY A 46 -4.23 4.83 20.68
N THR A 47 -3.93 4.59 21.96
CA THR A 47 -2.62 4.89 22.57
C THR A 47 -1.57 3.80 22.38
N ALA A 48 -1.85 2.79 21.54
CA ALA A 48 -0.94 1.70 21.27
C ALA A 48 0.29 2.19 20.46
N ARG A 49 1.44 2.29 21.13
CA ARG A 49 2.71 2.74 20.50
C ARG A 49 3.32 1.75 19.50
N SER A 50 2.78 0.54 19.43
CA SER A 50 3.27 -0.50 18.52
C SER A 50 2.10 -1.36 18.04
N ALA A 51 2.03 -1.58 16.73
CA ALA A 51 1.03 -2.42 16.11
C ALA A 51 1.69 -3.34 15.06
N LYS A 52 1.03 -4.46 14.76
CA LYS A 52 1.38 -5.33 13.63
C LYS A 52 0.28 -5.17 12.60
N ILE A 53 0.62 -4.59 11.46
CA ILE A 53 -0.33 -4.23 10.41
C ILE A 53 -0.14 -5.18 9.23
N LEU A 54 -1.21 -5.85 8.82
CA LEU A 54 -1.26 -6.60 7.57
C LEU A 54 -1.75 -5.66 6.47
N VAL A 55 -0.96 -5.51 5.42
CA VAL A 55 -1.29 -4.70 4.25
C VAL A 55 -1.45 -5.63 3.06
N VAL A 56 -2.67 -5.70 2.55
CA VAL A 56 -3.06 -6.57 1.43
C VAL A 56 -3.18 -5.72 0.18
N GLY A 57 -2.50 -6.13 -0.90
CA GLY A 57 -2.43 -5.35 -2.13
C GLY A 57 -1.49 -4.15 -2.03
N ALA A 58 -0.34 -4.30 -1.36
CA ALA A 58 0.61 -3.21 -1.17
C ALA A 58 1.23 -2.71 -2.50
N GLY A 59 1.20 -3.55 -3.54
CA GLY A 59 1.84 -3.31 -4.82
C GLY A 59 3.34 -3.07 -4.69
N GLY A 60 3.95 -2.66 -5.80
CA GLY A 60 5.38 -2.34 -5.82
C GLY A 60 5.75 -0.99 -5.21
N THR A 61 4.79 -0.11 -4.94
CA THR A 61 5.05 1.23 -4.38
C THR A 61 4.88 1.30 -2.86
N ALA A 62 4.03 0.44 -2.29
CA ALA A 62 3.74 0.38 -0.86
C ALA A 62 3.44 1.76 -0.23
N GLN A 63 2.76 2.62 -0.97
CA GLN A 63 2.61 4.04 -0.61
C GLN A 63 1.92 4.21 0.75
N GLU A 64 0.89 3.40 1.01
CA GLU A 64 0.16 3.34 2.28
C GLU A 64 1.06 2.93 3.44
N ILE A 65 1.99 1.98 3.23
CA ILE A 65 2.99 1.59 4.24
C ILE A 65 3.93 2.75 4.53
N VAL A 66 4.39 3.45 3.49
CA VAL A 66 5.28 4.62 3.65
C VAL A 66 4.59 5.73 4.43
N ALA A 67 3.32 6.02 4.14
CA ALA A 67 2.55 7.03 4.87
C ALA A 67 2.36 6.62 6.34
N MET A 68 1.92 5.39 6.60
CA MET A 68 1.74 4.87 7.96
C MET A 68 3.04 4.80 8.75
N ALA A 69 4.15 4.36 8.15
CA ALA A 69 5.44 4.24 8.82
C ALA A 69 6.07 5.60 9.17
N LYS A 70 5.78 6.65 8.38
CA LYS A 70 6.16 8.03 8.72
C LYS A 70 5.40 8.55 9.93
N LEU A 71 4.09 8.26 10.00
CA LEU A 71 3.24 8.69 11.12
C LEU A 71 3.55 7.90 12.40
N GLU A 72 3.72 6.59 12.29
CA GLU A 72 3.88 5.66 13.41
C GLU A 72 5.11 4.73 13.22
N PRO A 73 6.33 5.22 13.52
CA PRO A 73 7.56 4.46 13.29
C PRO A 73 7.69 3.16 14.11
N GLY A 74 6.88 3.00 15.17
CA GLY A 74 6.86 1.80 16.02
C GLY A 74 6.06 0.63 15.45
N TRP A 75 5.38 0.83 14.32
CA TRP A 75 4.55 -0.19 13.70
C TRP A 75 5.38 -1.16 12.85
N ARG A 76 4.91 -2.41 12.78
CA ARG A 76 5.50 -3.46 11.95
C ARG A 76 4.51 -3.89 10.88
N PHE A 77 4.96 -3.90 9.63
CA PHE A 77 4.11 -4.18 8.49
C PHE A 77 4.43 -5.54 7.89
N THR A 78 3.39 -6.31 7.60
CA THR A 78 3.45 -7.50 6.73
C THR A 78 2.70 -7.14 5.46
N ALA A 79 3.40 -7.09 4.33
CA ALA A 79 2.81 -6.75 3.04
C ALA A 79 2.58 -8.04 2.24
N VAL A 80 1.42 -8.15 1.59
CA VAL A 80 1.09 -9.26 0.69
C VAL A 80 0.60 -8.68 -0.63
N ASP A 81 1.24 -9.07 -1.71
CA ASP A 81 0.80 -8.79 -3.08
C ASP A 81 1.12 -10.01 -3.98
N PRO A 82 0.15 -10.57 -4.72
CA PRO A 82 0.37 -11.72 -5.58
C PRO A 82 0.95 -11.40 -6.96
N SER A 83 1.14 -10.12 -7.29
CA SER A 83 1.56 -9.66 -8.61
C SER A 83 3.02 -9.94 -8.93
#